data_AF-A0A8T3RJ97-F1
#
_entry.id   AF-A0A8T3RJ97-F1
#
_cell.length_a   1.000
_cell.length_b   1.000
_cell.length_c   1.000
_cell.angle_alpha   90.00
_cell.angle_beta   90.00
_cell.angle_gamma   90.00
#
_symmetry.space_group_name_H-M   'P 1'
#
loop_
_entity.id
_entity.type
_entity.pdbx_description
1 polymer ?
#
loop_
_entity_poly.entity_id
_entity_poly.type
_entity_poly.pdbx_seq_one_letter_code
_entity_poly.pdbx_strand_id
1 'polypeptide(L)'
;MTLPTETRLPIIMQPQPDEATCGPTCLHAVYQFYGGKDGLRAVIERTQCLDTGGTLAVFLACDALRRGYAATIYTYNLQVFDPTWFKPPGADLSERLRQQMRYKTHEKLQTACRGYLEFLALGGQLRFTDLTRRLIREYLGRSIPILTALSATYLYRSMREYGPKDTPDDIRGEPSGHFVILSGYNPAERTVLVSDPLLPNPFSDTHHYAIDVDRVISSVLLGILTYDANVLIIRPRSQAQ
;
A
#
# COMPACT_ATOMS: atom_id res chain seq x y z
N MET A 1 -13.40 20.92 -12.76
CA MET A 1 -12.07 21.25 -12.22
C MET A 1 -11.03 20.73 -13.19
N THR A 2 -10.25 21.62 -13.80
CA THR A 2 -9.07 21.25 -14.60
C THR A 2 -8.00 20.71 -13.65
N LEU A 3 -7.53 19.48 -13.86
CA LEU A 3 -6.44 18.90 -13.07
C LEU A 3 -5.14 19.69 -13.32
N PRO A 4 -4.26 19.83 -12.33
CA PRO A 4 -2.98 20.52 -12.49
C PRO A 4 -2.12 19.89 -13.59
N THR A 5 -1.32 20.71 -14.28
CA THR A 5 -0.38 20.27 -15.32
C THR A 5 0.73 19.38 -14.76
N GLU A 6 1.07 19.54 -13.49
CA GLU A 6 1.94 18.66 -12.71
C GLU A 6 1.49 18.76 -11.24
N THR A 7 1.59 17.67 -10.48
CA THR A 7 1.29 17.70 -9.04
C THR A 7 2.47 17.13 -8.27
N ARG A 8 2.83 17.78 -7.16
CA ARG A 8 3.82 17.31 -6.21
C ARG A 8 3.35 17.63 -4.80
N LEU A 9 3.18 16.61 -3.98
CA LEU A 9 2.79 16.69 -2.58
C LEU A 9 4.06 16.75 -1.72
N PRO A 10 4.13 17.66 -0.73
CA PRO A 10 5.28 17.79 0.16
C PRO A 10 5.30 16.66 1.21
N ILE A 11 5.52 15.42 0.78
CA ILE A 11 5.70 14.28 1.67
C ILE A 11 7.08 14.36 2.31
N ILE A 12 7.12 14.36 3.64
CA ILE A 12 8.36 14.24 4.41
C ILE A 12 8.52 12.77 4.78
N MET A 13 9.45 12.09 4.13
CA MET A 13 9.75 10.68 4.37
C MET A 13 10.92 10.53 5.35
N GLN A 14 10.85 9.48 6.19
CA GLN A 14 11.95 9.06 7.05
C GLN A 14 12.49 7.71 6.55
N PRO A 15 13.75 7.37 6.84
CA PRO A 15 14.25 6.03 6.59
C PRO A 15 13.51 4.99 7.44
N GLN A 16 13.16 3.85 6.84
CA GLN A 16 12.65 2.71 7.60
C GLN A 16 13.73 2.17 8.55
N PRO A 17 13.40 1.88 9.82
CA PRO A 17 14.37 1.34 10.77
C PRO A 17 14.89 -0.07 10.43
N ASP A 18 14.08 -0.89 9.76
CA ASP A 18 14.39 -2.28 9.40
C ASP A 18 13.60 -2.72 8.14
N GLU A 19 13.85 -3.92 7.65
CA GLU A 19 13.22 -4.47 6.43
C GLU A 19 11.70 -4.69 6.54
N ALA A 20 11.14 -4.72 7.75
CA ALA A 20 9.71 -4.97 7.98
C ALA A 20 8.90 -3.68 8.21
N THR A 21 9.55 -2.51 8.31
CA THR A 21 8.94 -1.25 8.75
C THR A 21 8.62 -0.27 7.62
N CYS A 22 8.77 -0.66 6.36
CA CYS A 22 8.42 0.18 5.20
C CYS A 22 6.96 0.66 5.23
N GLY A 23 6.01 -0.22 5.55
CA GLY A 23 4.58 0.09 5.66
C GLY A 23 4.25 1.12 6.74
N PRO A 24 4.61 0.87 8.02
CA PRO A 24 4.44 1.84 9.10
C PRO A 24 5.15 3.18 8.85
N THR A 25 6.31 3.17 8.18
CA THR A 25 7.04 4.39 7.83
C THR A 25 6.28 5.22 6.79
N CYS A 26 5.72 4.58 5.77
CA CYS A 26 4.80 5.23 4.83
C CYS A 26 3.56 5.77 5.53
N LEU A 27 2.94 4.97 6.41
CA LEU A 27 1.76 5.39 7.16
C LEU A 27 2.03 6.63 8.03
N HIS A 28 3.18 6.66 8.70
CA HIS A 28 3.64 7.81 9.46
C HIS A 28 3.77 9.06 8.58
N ALA A 29 4.41 8.95 7.40
CA ALA A 29 4.54 10.07 6.48
C ALA A 29 3.17 10.59 5.97
N VAL A 30 2.19 9.70 5.75
CA VAL A 30 0.80 10.10 5.44
C VAL A 30 0.15 10.84 6.61
N TYR A 31 0.36 10.40 7.86
CA TYR A 31 -0.16 11.13 9.02
C TYR A 31 0.46 12.52 9.14
N GLN A 32 1.78 12.65 8.98
CA GLN A 32 2.49 13.93 9.00
C GLN A 32 1.99 14.88 7.91
N PHE A 33 1.73 14.37 6.70
CA PHE A 33 1.14 15.15 5.62
C PHE A 33 -0.20 15.79 5.99
N TYR A 34 -1.01 15.12 6.82
CA TYR A 34 -2.27 15.66 7.35
C TYR A 34 -2.14 16.36 8.71
N GLY A 35 -0.91 16.69 9.15
CA GLY A 35 -0.65 17.40 10.41
C GLY A 35 -0.71 16.53 11.67
N GLY A 36 -0.66 15.20 11.52
CA GLY A 36 -0.50 14.27 12.64
C GLY A 36 0.84 14.48 13.36
N LYS A 37 0.87 14.20 14.68
CA LYS A 37 2.01 14.54 15.55
C LYS A 37 2.74 13.34 16.14
N ASP A 38 2.26 12.13 15.88
CA ASP A 38 2.89 10.92 16.42
C ASP A 38 4.27 10.73 15.83
N GLY A 39 5.24 10.29 16.65
CA GLY A 39 6.54 9.87 16.16
C GLY A 39 6.50 8.51 15.46
N LEU A 40 7.43 8.28 14.55
CA LEU A 40 7.55 7.04 13.76
C LEU A 40 7.52 5.77 14.63
N ARG A 41 8.27 5.75 15.74
CA ARG A 41 8.33 4.60 16.66
C ARG A 41 6.96 4.21 17.20
N ALA A 42 6.12 5.19 17.55
CA ALA A 42 4.78 4.95 18.06
C ALA A 42 3.83 4.43 16.97
N VAL A 43 4.07 4.74 15.69
CA VAL A 43 3.33 4.16 14.56
C VAL A 43 3.76 2.72 14.32
N ILE A 44 5.06 2.44 14.38
CA ILE A 44 5.61 1.08 14.24
C ILE A 44 5.05 0.16 15.33
N GLU A 45 5.17 0.55 16.60
CA GLU A 45 4.79 -0.29 17.75
C GLU A 45 3.32 -0.72 17.76
N ARG A 46 2.42 0.12 17.22
CA ARG A 46 0.98 -0.17 17.21
C ARG A 46 0.48 -0.79 15.92
N THR A 47 1.28 -0.74 14.85
CA THR A 47 0.92 -1.35 13.58
C THR A 47 1.17 -2.85 13.67
N GLN A 48 0.14 -3.65 13.41
CA GLN A 48 0.29 -5.10 13.39
C GLN A 48 1.21 -5.53 12.25
N CYS A 49 2.15 -6.42 12.55
CA CYS A 49 3.00 -7.11 11.58
C CYS A 49 2.57 -8.59 11.44
N LEU A 50 2.98 -9.22 10.35
CA LEU A 50 2.86 -10.67 10.18
C LEU A 50 3.98 -11.39 10.92
N ASP A 51 3.72 -12.60 11.41
CA ASP A 51 4.73 -13.43 12.07
C ASP A 51 5.90 -13.80 11.15
N THR A 52 5.64 -13.83 9.83
CA THR A 52 6.65 -14.06 8.80
C THR A 52 7.43 -12.80 8.41
N GLY A 53 7.24 -11.68 9.12
CA GLY A 53 7.78 -10.38 8.75
C GLY A 53 6.87 -9.59 7.81
N GLY A 54 7.02 -8.26 7.84
CA GLY A 54 6.27 -7.30 7.03
C GLY A 54 4.88 -6.94 7.57
N THR A 55 4.18 -6.08 6.82
CA THR A 55 2.86 -5.56 7.17
C THR A 55 1.90 -5.74 6.00
N LEU A 56 0.61 -5.97 6.25
CA LEU A 56 -0.43 -5.88 5.22
C LEU A 56 -1.06 -4.50 5.22
N ALA A 57 -1.41 -3.98 4.05
CA ALA A 57 -2.06 -2.67 3.92
C ALA A 57 -3.36 -2.57 4.74
N VAL A 58 -4.05 -3.68 4.96
CA VAL A 58 -5.25 -3.70 5.81
C VAL A 58 -4.95 -3.36 7.27
N PHE A 59 -3.78 -3.73 7.80
CA PHE A 59 -3.40 -3.36 9.17
C PHE A 59 -3.07 -1.87 9.28
N LEU A 60 -2.39 -1.31 8.26
CA LEU A 60 -2.16 0.13 8.15
C LEU A 60 -3.50 0.89 8.09
N ALA A 61 -4.45 0.35 7.33
CA ALA A 61 -5.77 0.94 7.19
C ALA A 61 -6.59 0.88 8.49
N CYS A 62 -6.53 -0.24 9.23
CA CYS A 62 -7.14 -0.36 10.54
C CYS A 62 -6.57 0.67 11.53
N ASP A 63 -5.25 0.85 11.57
CA ASP A 63 -4.64 1.92 12.39
C ASP A 63 -5.21 3.29 12.02
N ALA A 64 -5.26 3.62 10.73
CA ALA A 64 -5.81 4.89 10.26
C ALA A 64 -7.28 5.10 10.66
N LEU A 65 -8.11 4.07 10.55
CA LEU A 65 -9.51 4.12 10.96
C LEU A 65 -9.67 4.34 12.47
N ARG A 66 -8.91 3.62 13.30
CA ARG A 66 -8.92 3.81 14.77
C ARG A 66 -8.49 5.22 15.16
N ARG A 67 -7.65 5.86 14.34
CA ARG A 67 -7.22 7.26 14.50
C ARG A 67 -8.19 8.30 13.92
N GLY A 68 -9.36 7.88 13.43
CA GLY A 68 -10.40 8.79 12.94
C GLY A 68 -10.25 9.24 11.50
N TYR A 69 -9.29 8.68 10.75
CA TYR A 69 -9.23 8.87 9.30
C TYR A 69 -10.31 8.06 8.58
N ALA A 70 -10.52 8.37 7.31
CA ALA A 70 -11.19 7.49 6.38
C ALA A 70 -10.15 6.70 5.59
N ALA A 71 -10.39 5.40 5.39
CA ALA A 71 -9.52 4.53 4.63
C ALA A 71 -10.30 3.80 3.53
N THR A 72 -9.72 3.76 2.33
CA THR A 72 -10.25 3.02 1.18
C THR A 72 -9.13 2.17 0.59
N ILE A 73 -9.36 0.87 0.49
CA ILE A 73 -8.44 -0.06 -0.17
C ILE A 73 -9.01 -0.43 -1.54
N TYR A 74 -8.21 -0.26 -2.57
CA TYR A 74 -8.39 -0.86 -3.88
C TYR A 74 -7.57 -2.14 -3.89
N THR A 75 -8.22 -3.30 -3.96
CA THR A 75 -7.54 -4.59 -3.86
C THR A 75 -7.38 -5.24 -5.23
N TYR A 76 -6.21 -5.81 -5.44
CA TYR A 76 -5.86 -6.66 -6.59
C TYR A 76 -5.45 -8.06 -6.12
N ASN A 77 -5.62 -8.35 -4.83
CA ASN A 77 -5.26 -9.63 -4.23
C ASN A 77 -6.36 -10.68 -4.49
N LEU A 78 -6.17 -11.44 -5.57
CA LEU A 78 -7.04 -12.54 -5.97
C LEU A 78 -6.90 -13.80 -5.10
N GLN A 79 -5.90 -13.86 -4.21
CA GLN A 79 -5.80 -14.96 -3.25
C GLN A 79 -6.82 -14.80 -2.12
N VAL A 80 -7.15 -13.55 -1.76
CA VAL A 80 -8.12 -13.20 -0.71
C VAL A 80 -9.51 -12.93 -1.27
N PHE A 81 -9.61 -12.21 -2.39
CA PHE A 81 -10.88 -11.72 -2.90
C PHE A 81 -11.25 -12.32 -4.25
N ASP A 82 -12.48 -12.79 -4.36
CA ASP A 82 -13.08 -13.14 -5.63
C ASP A 82 -13.71 -11.89 -6.29
N PRO A 83 -13.42 -11.57 -7.56
CA PRO A 83 -14.00 -10.42 -8.25
C PRO A 83 -15.53 -10.40 -8.28
N THR A 84 -16.17 -11.58 -8.23
CA THR A 84 -17.64 -11.69 -8.22
C THR A 84 -18.27 -11.16 -6.94
N TRP A 85 -17.51 -11.06 -5.84
CA TRP A 85 -18.02 -10.49 -4.58
C TRP A 85 -18.33 -8.99 -4.69
N PHE A 86 -17.89 -8.33 -5.75
CA PHE A 86 -18.12 -6.90 -5.99
C PHE A 86 -19.28 -6.63 -6.97
N LYS A 87 -20.04 -7.67 -7.38
CA LYS A 87 -21.19 -7.56 -8.29
C LYS A 87 -22.38 -8.45 -7.87
N PRO A 88 -23.63 -7.95 -7.84
CA PRO A 88 -24.04 -6.54 -7.87
C PRO A 88 -23.70 -5.81 -6.56
N PRO A 89 -23.81 -4.47 -6.51
CA PRO A 89 -23.56 -3.70 -5.29
C PRO A 89 -24.40 -4.21 -4.12
N GLY A 90 -23.79 -4.44 -2.96
CA GLY A 90 -24.49 -4.85 -1.73
C GLY A 90 -24.19 -6.27 -1.22
N ALA A 91 -23.28 -7.02 -1.85
CA ALA A 91 -22.79 -8.26 -1.25
C ALA A 91 -22.08 -7.98 0.09
N ASP A 92 -22.43 -8.76 1.12
CA ASP A 92 -21.74 -8.69 2.41
C ASP A 92 -20.36 -9.35 2.30
N LEU A 93 -19.35 -8.53 2.05
CA LEU A 93 -17.95 -8.96 2.00
C LEU A 93 -17.50 -9.61 3.32
N SER A 94 -18.04 -9.17 4.45
CA SER A 94 -17.72 -9.77 5.75
C SER A 94 -18.19 -11.21 5.81
N GLU A 95 -19.40 -11.48 5.33
CA GLU A 95 -19.93 -12.84 5.27
C GLU A 95 -19.11 -13.72 4.32
N ARG A 96 -18.71 -13.20 3.15
CA ARG A 96 -17.84 -13.93 2.22
C ARG A 96 -16.48 -14.29 2.84
N LEU A 97 -15.86 -13.36 3.55
CA LEU A 97 -14.61 -13.61 4.28
C LEU A 97 -14.79 -14.69 5.37
N ARG A 98 -15.86 -14.61 6.17
CA ARG A 98 -16.17 -15.63 7.19
C ARG A 98 -16.40 -17.01 6.58
N GLN A 99 -17.14 -17.09 5.47
CA GLN A 99 -17.36 -18.34 4.74
C GLN A 99 -16.04 -18.89 4.19
N GLN A 100 -15.23 -18.06 3.56
CA GLN A 100 -13.91 -18.46 3.05
C GLN A 100 -13.02 -19.04 4.15
N MET A 101 -12.99 -18.41 5.33
CA MET A 101 -12.19 -18.87 6.46
C MET A 101 -12.61 -20.25 7.01
N ARG A 102 -13.82 -20.74 6.70
CA ARG A 102 -14.24 -22.11 7.06
C ARG A 102 -13.60 -23.18 6.19
N TYR A 103 -13.20 -22.83 4.96
CA TYR A 103 -12.68 -23.78 3.96
C TYR A 103 -11.18 -23.61 3.70
N LYS A 104 -10.65 -22.39 3.77
CA LYS A 104 -9.25 -22.08 3.48
C LYS A 104 -8.46 -21.89 4.77
N THR A 105 -7.74 -22.91 5.23
CA THR A 105 -7.04 -22.91 6.54
C THR A 105 -5.63 -22.33 6.51
N HIS A 106 -5.13 -21.87 5.35
CA HIS A 106 -3.81 -21.25 5.23
C HIS A 106 -3.68 -20.04 6.15
N GLU A 107 -2.62 -20.02 6.97
CA GLU A 107 -2.41 -19.02 8.03
C GLU A 107 -2.40 -17.57 7.51
N LYS A 108 -1.65 -17.27 6.45
CA LYS A 108 -1.60 -15.93 5.85
C LYS A 108 -2.98 -15.43 5.41
N LEU A 109 -3.78 -16.33 4.82
CA LEU A 109 -5.15 -16.01 4.40
C LEU A 109 -6.07 -15.78 5.59
N GLN A 110 -5.96 -16.61 6.62
CA GLN A 110 -6.73 -16.45 7.85
C GLN A 110 -6.43 -15.11 8.52
N THR A 111 -5.15 -14.74 8.61
CA THR A 111 -4.73 -13.46 9.19
C THR A 111 -5.20 -12.28 8.35
N ALA A 112 -5.06 -12.34 7.02
CA ALA A 112 -5.58 -11.30 6.13
C ALA A 112 -7.11 -11.16 6.24
N CYS A 113 -7.86 -12.26 6.23
CA CYS A 113 -9.32 -12.23 6.37
C CYS A 113 -9.74 -11.59 7.70
N ARG A 114 -9.08 -11.92 8.82
CA ARG A 114 -9.32 -11.27 10.11
C ARG A 114 -9.07 -9.77 10.06
N GLY A 115 -7.97 -9.34 9.45
CA GLY A 115 -7.67 -7.93 9.24
C GLY A 115 -8.76 -7.21 8.43
N TYR A 116 -9.23 -7.83 7.34
CA TYR A 116 -10.31 -7.25 6.52
C TYR A 116 -11.67 -7.24 7.22
N LEU A 117 -11.98 -8.24 8.05
CA LEU A 117 -13.19 -8.24 8.88
C LEU A 117 -13.19 -7.07 9.86
N GLU A 118 -12.05 -6.81 10.51
CA GLU A 118 -11.89 -5.65 11.38
C GLU A 118 -11.99 -4.34 10.59
N PHE A 119 -11.29 -4.23 9.46
CA PHE A 119 -11.31 -3.06 8.59
C PHE A 119 -12.75 -2.67 8.19
N LEU A 120 -13.55 -3.66 7.76
CA LEU A 120 -14.95 -3.45 7.42
C LEU A 120 -15.78 -3.04 8.65
N ALA A 121 -15.56 -3.66 9.80
CA ALA A 121 -16.24 -3.29 11.05
C ALA A 121 -15.91 -1.86 11.52
N LEU A 122 -14.70 -1.38 11.25
CA LEU A 122 -14.26 -0.01 11.52
C LEU A 122 -14.77 1.02 10.49
N GLY A 123 -15.55 0.59 9.49
CA GLY A 123 -16.11 1.46 8.44
C GLY A 123 -15.18 1.69 7.25
N GLY A 124 -14.16 0.86 7.09
CA GLY A 124 -13.27 0.85 5.93
C GLY A 124 -14.01 0.51 4.64
N GLN A 125 -13.61 1.14 3.53
CA GLN A 125 -14.18 0.88 2.21
C GLN A 125 -13.25 -0.01 1.38
N LEU A 126 -13.77 -1.12 0.85
CA LEU A 126 -13.04 -1.99 -0.06
C LEU A 126 -13.59 -1.83 -1.49
N ARG A 127 -12.71 -1.69 -2.48
CA ARG A 127 -13.05 -1.51 -3.89
C ARG A 127 -12.27 -2.47 -4.77
N PHE A 128 -12.91 -2.90 -5.84
CA PHE A 128 -12.30 -3.71 -6.89
C PHE A 128 -12.55 -3.04 -8.24
N THR A 129 -11.55 -2.33 -8.74
CA THR A 129 -11.58 -1.65 -10.04
C THR A 129 -10.15 -1.54 -10.56
N ASP A 130 -10.00 -1.54 -11.88
CA ASP A 130 -8.70 -1.59 -12.54
C ASP A 130 -7.75 -0.48 -12.07
N LEU A 131 -6.50 -0.86 -11.80
CA LEU A 131 -5.43 0.10 -11.53
C LEU A 131 -5.08 0.82 -12.84
N THR A 132 -5.44 2.09 -12.92
CA THR A 132 -5.20 2.91 -14.11
C THR A 132 -4.43 4.16 -13.77
N ARG A 133 -3.72 4.72 -14.77
CA ARG A 133 -3.10 6.05 -14.66
C ARG A 133 -4.10 7.12 -14.25
N ARG A 134 -5.36 6.99 -14.72
CA ARG A 134 -6.45 7.88 -14.36
C ARG A 134 -6.74 7.84 -12.86
N LEU A 135 -6.83 6.65 -12.27
CA LEU A 135 -7.05 6.48 -10.82
C LEU A 135 -5.94 7.18 -10.01
N ILE A 136 -4.68 6.94 -10.38
CA ILE A 136 -3.51 7.56 -9.73
C ILE A 136 -3.58 9.09 -9.85
N ARG A 137 -3.80 9.60 -11.07
CA ARG A 137 -3.88 11.04 -11.36
C ARG A 137 -5.05 11.72 -10.63
N GLU A 138 -6.20 11.06 -10.51
CA GLU A 138 -7.38 11.61 -9.84
C GLU A 138 -7.15 11.84 -8.34
N TYR A 139 -6.50 10.90 -7.64
CA TYR A 139 -6.17 11.09 -6.23
C TYR A 139 -5.08 12.15 -6.03
N LEU A 140 -3.99 12.07 -6.80
CA LEU A 140 -2.88 13.00 -6.66
C LEU A 140 -3.30 14.44 -7.01
N GLY A 141 -4.08 14.64 -8.08
CA GLY A 141 -4.60 15.96 -8.45
C GLY A 141 -5.60 16.57 -7.44
N ARG A 142 -6.10 15.77 -6.49
CA ARG A 142 -6.90 16.23 -5.34
C ARG A 142 -6.07 16.43 -4.07
N SER A 143 -4.74 16.39 -4.18
CA SER A 143 -3.81 16.45 -3.06
C SER A 143 -3.97 15.30 -2.06
N ILE A 144 -4.29 14.10 -2.55
CA ILE A 144 -4.42 12.89 -1.74
C ILE A 144 -3.24 11.97 -2.08
N PRO A 145 -2.27 11.75 -1.16
CA PRO A 145 -1.19 10.80 -1.36
C PRO A 145 -1.73 9.37 -1.42
N ILE A 146 -1.03 8.53 -2.17
CA ILE A 146 -1.42 7.12 -2.36
C ILE A 146 -0.37 6.24 -1.71
N LEU A 147 -0.74 5.51 -0.65
CA LEU A 147 0.10 4.48 -0.06
C LEU A 147 -0.15 3.18 -0.83
N THR A 148 0.90 2.48 -1.26
CA THR A 148 0.73 1.26 -2.06
C THR A 148 1.74 0.19 -1.69
N ALA A 149 1.30 -1.06 -1.65
CA ALA A 149 2.19 -2.22 -1.65
C ALA A 149 2.56 -2.58 -3.10
N LEU A 150 3.80 -2.98 -3.33
CA LEU A 150 4.31 -3.35 -4.65
C LEU A 150 5.44 -4.38 -4.58
N SER A 151 5.83 -4.93 -5.73
CA SER A 151 7.06 -5.72 -5.86
C SER A 151 8.29 -4.81 -5.97
N ALA A 152 9.16 -4.84 -4.95
CA ALA A 152 10.45 -4.14 -4.96
C ALA A 152 11.36 -4.72 -6.05
N THR A 153 11.42 -6.05 -6.18
CA THR A 153 12.20 -6.73 -7.22
C THR A 153 11.89 -6.18 -8.62
N TYR A 154 10.60 -6.03 -8.96
CA TYR A 154 10.22 -5.49 -10.26
C TYR A 154 10.44 -3.98 -10.37
N LEU A 155 10.12 -3.22 -9.31
CA LEU A 155 10.28 -1.77 -9.29
C LEU A 155 11.74 -1.38 -9.51
N TYR A 156 12.64 -1.93 -8.70
CA TYR A 156 14.07 -1.65 -8.68
C TYR A 156 14.85 -2.37 -9.79
N ARG A 157 14.26 -3.39 -10.41
CA ARG A 157 14.99 -4.31 -11.33
C ARG A 157 16.21 -4.92 -10.64
N SER A 158 16.03 -5.28 -9.37
CA SER A 158 17.05 -5.89 -8.55
C SER A 158 16.98 -7.42 -8.59
N MET A 159 18.05 -8.06 -8.10
CA MET A 159 18.01 -9.49 -7.79
C MET A 159 16.92 -9.79 -6.76
N ARG A 160 16.48 -11.04 -6.74
CA ARG A 160 15.61 -11.56 -5.70
C ARG A 160 16.38 -11.73 -4.38
N GLU A 161 15.66 -11.90 -3.28
CA GLU A 161 16.24 -11.96 -1.94
C GLU A 161 16.24 -13.41 -1.41
N TYR A 162 17.37 -13.84 -0.82
CA TYR A 162 17.53 -15.20 -0.33
C TYR A 162 17.95 -15.25 1.15
N GLY A 163 17.25 -16.12 1.89
CA GLY A 163 17.54 -16.40 3.29
C GLY A 163 17.12 -15.27 4.24
N PRO A 164 17.39 -15.41 5.55
CA PRO A 164 16.90 -14.49 6.59
C PRO A 164 17.63 -13.13 6.63
N LYS A 165 18.58 -12.90 5.72
CA LYS A 165 19.35 -11.66 5.60
C LYS A 165 19.06 -10.96 4.28
N ASP A 166 18.04 -11.41 3.57
CA ASP A 166 17.60 -10.86 2.28
C ASP A 166 18.77 -10.64 1.31
N THR A 167 19.66 -11.64 1.25
CA THR A 167 20.89 -11.54 0.45
C THR A 167 20.54 -11.60 -1.03
N PRO A 168 21.04 -10.67 -1.88
CA PRO A 168 20.74 -10.69 -3.30
C PRO A 168 21.19 -12.00 -3.97
N ASP A 169 20.26 -12.69 -4.65
CA ASP A 169 20.50 -13.94 -5.37
C ASP A 169 19.50 -14.09 -6.53
N ASP A 170 19.97 -14.12 -7.77
CA ASP A 170 19.14 -14.18 -8.97
C ASP A 170 18.56 -15.57 -9.25
N ILE A 171 19.11 -16.64 -8.66
CA ILE A 171 18.69 -18.03 -8.89
C ILE A 171 17.80 -18.54 -7.75
N ARG A 172 18.29 -18.50 -6.51
CA ARG A 172 17.64 -19.06 -5.32
C ARG A 172 16.67 -18.09 -4.65
N GLY A 173 16.83 -16.79 -4.90
CA GLY A 173 16.04 -15.78 -4.23
C GLY A 173 14.56 -15.83 -4.59
N GLU A 174 13.74 -15.27 -3.71
CA GLU A 174 12.31 -15.03 -3.94
C GLU A 174 12.03 -13.54 -4.14
N PRO A 175 10.97 -13.16 -4.87
CA PRO A 175 10.59 -11.76 -5.03
C PRO A 175 10.29 -11.10 -3.68
N SER A 176 10.70 -9.84 -3.55
CA SER A 176 10.46 -9.01 -2.37
C SER A 176 9.38 -7.96 -2.59
N GLY A 177 8.70 -7.63 -1.50
CA GLY A 177 7.60 -6.68 -1.43
C GLY A 177 8.06 -5.40 -0.76
N HIS A 178 7.38 -4.29 -1.04
CA HIS A 178 7.71 -3.00 -0.45
C HIS A 178 6.51 -2.06 -0.40
N PHE A 179 6.56 -1.10 0.51
CA PHE A 179 5.60 -0.01 0.59
C PHE A 179 6.24 1.30 0.20
N VAL A 180 5.53 2.07 -0.62
CA VAL A 180 5.90 3.44 -0.99
C VAL A 180 4.68 4.35 -0.97
N ILE A 181 4.92 5.66 -1.06
CA ILE A 181 3.88 6.66 -1.30
C ILE A 181 4.05 7.24 -2.70
N LEU A 182 2.99 7.19 -3.50
CA LEU A 182 2.89 8.03 -4.69
C LEU A 182 2.47 9.43 -4.25
N SER A 183 3.29 10.40 -4.62
CA SER A 183 3.28 11.76 -4.07
C SER A 183 3.28 12.84 -5.16
N GLY A 184 3.19 12.47 -6.43
CA GLY A 184 3.12 13.44 -7.51
C GLY A 184 2.92 12.78 -8.86
N TYR A 185 2.46 13.53 -9.85
CA TYR A 185 2.18 13.03 -11.19
C TYR A 185 2.54 14.08 -12.23
N ASN A 186 3.33 13.68 -13.22
CA ASN A 186 3.67 14.48 -14.38
C ASN A 186 3.05 13.84 -15.64
N PRO A 187 1.99 14.45 -16.23
CA PRO A 187 1.32 13.92 -17.41
C PRO A 187 2.15 14.03 -18.69
N ALA A 188 3.06 15.00 -18.81
CA ALA A 188 3.90 15.17 -19.99
C ALA A 188 4.94 14.05 -20.09
N GLU A 189 5.64 13.80 -18.97
CA GLU A 189 6.66 12.75 -18.88
C GLU A 189 6.08 11.36 -18.56
N ARG A 190 4.77 11.29 -18.25
CA ARG A 190 4.07 10.08 -17.78
C ARG A 190 4.74 9.43 -16.57
N THR A 191 5.28 10.26 -15.68
CA THR A 191 5.95 9.81 -14.46
C THR A 191 5.11 10.07 -13.23
N VAL A 192 5.39 9.28 -12.19
CA VAL A 192 4.87 9.47 -10.83
C VAL A 192 6.04 9.72 -9.90
N LEU A 193 5.89 10.65 -8.96
CA LEU A 193 6.87 10.89 -7.91
C LEU A 193 6.64 9.88 -6.79
N VAL A 194 7.63 9.05 -6.53
CA VAL A 194 7.65 8.08 -5.43
C VAL A 194 8.36 8.70 -4.23
N SER A 195 7.76 8.54 -3.05
CA SER A 195 8.40 8.76 -1.75
C SER A 195 8.62 7.40 -1.11
N ASP A 196 9.88 7.04 -0.94
CA ASP A 196 10.35 5.69 -0.62
C ASP A 196 11.06 5.69 0.75
N PRO A 197 10.60 4.90 1.73
CA PRO A 197 11.24 4.82 3.04
C PRO A 197 12.58 4.08 3.02
N LEU A 198 12.93 3.35 1.95
CA LEU A 198 14.22 2.69 1.82
C LEU A 198 15.31 3.73 1.51
N LEU A 199 16.38 3.73 2.30
CA LEU A 199 17.54 4.58 2.06
C LEU A 199 18.86 3.89 2.46
N PRO A 200 19.88 3.87 1.57
CA PRO A 200 19.81 4.29 0.16
C PRO A 200 18.86 3.39 -0.64
N ASN A 201 18.08 3.98 -1.57
CA ASN A 201 17.32 3.20 -2.55
C ASN A 201 18.06 3.17 -3.90
N PRO A 202 17.75 2.22 -4.80
CA PRO A 202 18.45 2.09 -6.09
C PRO A 202 18.29 3.25 -7.08
N PHE A 203 17.40 4.21 -6.83
CA PHE A 203 17.07 5.29 -7.76
C PHE A 203 17.55 6.68 -7.33
N SER A 204 17.81 6.90 -6.04
CA SER A 204 18.17 8.21 -5.52
C SER A 204 18.92 8.11 -4.19
N ASP A 205 19.83 9.07 -3.97
CA ASP A 205 20.44 9.34 -2.66
C ASP A 205 19.46 10.02 -1.68
N THR A 206 18.22 10.28 -2.12
CA THR A 206 17.13 10.82 -1.32
C THR A 206 15.95 9.86 -1.31
N HIS A 207 14.94 10.14 -0.48
CA HIS A 207 13.69 9.39 -0.45
C HIS A 207 12.80 9.60 -1.69
N HIS A 208 13.15 10.49 -2.61
CA HIS A 208 12.24 10.91 -3.68
C HIS A 208 12.84 10.71 -5.06
N TYR A 209 12.11 10.02 -5.94
CA TYR A 209 12.48 9.84 -7.33
C TYR A 209 11.24 9.77 -8.23
N ALA A 210 11.38 10.25 -9.47
CA ALA A 210 10.35 10.12 -10.49
C ALA A 210 10.58 8.84 -11.29
N ILE A 211 9.51 8.12 -11.59
CA ILE A 211 9.58 6.88 -12.37
C ILE A 211 8.37 6.76 -13.29
N ASP A 212 8.52 6.03 -14.39
CA ASP A 212 7.43 5.76 -15.32
C ASP A 212 6.21 5.14 -14.61
N VAL A 213 5.02 5.69 -14.87
CA VAL A 213 3.78 5.28 -14.20
C VAL A 213 3.41 3.83 -14.51
N ASP A 214 3.70 3.33 -15.71
CA ASP A 214 3.39 1.95 -16.09
C ASP A 214 4.26 0.98 -15.28
N ARG A 215 5.51 1.34 -14.99
CA ARG A 215 6.35 0.56 -14.09
C ARG A 215 5.74 0.45 -12.70
N VAL A 216 5.22 1.54 -12.13
CA VAL A 216 4.57 1.50 -10.81
C VAL A 216 3.30 0.67 -10.85
N ILE A 217 2.45 0.84 -11.86
CA ILE A 217 1.23 0.04 -12.02
C ILE A 217 1.58 -1.46 -12.07
N SER A 218 2.55 -1.85 -12.89
CA SER A 218 3.02 -3.23 -12.96
C SER A 218 3.60 -3.71 -11.62
N SER A 219 4.36 -2.87 -10.91
CA SER A 219 4.94 -3.21 -9.61
C SER A 219 3.85 -3.48 -8.57
N VAL A 220 2.78 -2.66 -8.52
CA VAL A 220 1.65 -2.85 -7.60
C VAL A 220 0.90 -4.14 -7.90
N LEU A 221 0.62 -4.43 -9.18
CA LEU A 221 -0.08 -5.66 -9.58
C LEU A 221 0.77 -6.90 -9.30
N LEU A 222 2.09 -6.84 -9.54
CA LEU A 222 3.04 -7.91 -9.22
C LEU A 222 3.31 -8.04 -7.72
N GLY A 223 2.87 -7.10 -6.88
CA GLY A 223 2.93 -7.20 -5.42
C GLY A 223 2.19 -8.42 -4.87
N ILE A 224 1.33 -9.05 -5.67
CA ILE A 224 0.66 -10.30 -5.28
C ILE A 224 1.63 -11.44 -4.99
N LEU A 225 2.84 -11.41 -5.58
CA LEU A 225 3.90 -12.38 -5.31
C LEU A 225 4.35 -12.37 -3.85
N THR A 226 4.21 -11.24 -3.17
CA THR A 226 4.52 -11.06 -1.74
C THR A 226 3.27 -10.87 -0.89
N TYR A 227 2.13 -11.35 -1.40
CA TYR A 227 0.83 -11.37 -0.73
C TYR A 227 0.09 -10.03 -0.64
N ASP A 228 0.67 -8.92 -1.10
CA ASP A 228 0.02 -7.62 -0.99
C ASP A 228 0.04 -6.83 -2.31
N ALA A 229 -1.13 -6.77 -2.95
CA ALA A 229 -1.37 -6.06 -4.19
C ALA A 229 -2.57 -5.13 -3.99
N ASN A 230 -2.29 -3.87 -3.64
CA ASN A 230 -3.33 -2.92 -3.29
C ASN A 230 -2.89 -1.47 -3.50
N VAL A 231 -3.88 -0.60 -3.57
CA VAL A 231 -3.74 0.85 -3.36
C VAL A 231 -4.54 1.24 -2.12
N LEU A 232 -3.89 1.86 -1.15
CA LEU A 232 -4.48 2.36 0.09
C LEU A 232 -4.57 3.89 0.07
N ILE A 233 -5.80 4.37 0.16
CA ILE A 233 -6.13 5.79 0.27
C ILE A 233 -6.52 6.09 1.71
N ILE A 234 -5.76 6.98 2.35
CA ILE A 234 -6.06 7.50 3.68
C ILE A 234 -6.25 9.01 3.58
N ARG A 235 -7.31 9.52 4.20
CA ARG A 235 -7.61 10.96 4.24
C ARG A 235 -8.41 11.34 5.48
N PRO A 236 -8.34 12.60 5.95
CA PRO A 236 -9.22 13.10 7.01
C PRO A 236 -10.68 12.84 6.68
N ARG A 237 -11.49 12.46 7.68
CA ARG A 237 -12.90 12.12 7.48
C ARG A 237 -13.71 13.28 6.87
N SER A 238 -13.34 14.52 7.15
CA SER A 238 -13.94 15.73 6.55
C SER A 238 -13.75 15.83 5.03
N GLN A 239 -12.70 15.21 4.47
CA GLN A 239 -12.45 15.16 3.04
C GLN A 239 -13.03 13.90 2.37
N ALA A 240 -13.61 13.00 3.18
CA ALA A 240 -14.12 11.72 2.72
C ALA A 240 -15.60 11.73 2.33
N GLN A 241 -16.33 12.73 2.85
CA GLN A 241 -17.73 13.02 2.54
C GLN A 241 -17.86 13.78 1.22
#